data_AF-A0A351TKA5-F1
#
_entry.id   AF-A0A351TKA5-F1
#
_cell.length_a   1.000
_cell.length_b   1.000
_cell.length_c   1.000
_cell.angle_alpha   90.00
_cell.angle_beta   90.00
_cell.angle_gamma   90.00
#
_symmetry.space_group_name_H-M   'P 1'
#
loop_
_entity.id
_entity.type
_entity.pdbx_description
1 polymer ?
#
loop_
_entity_poly.entity_id
_entity_poly.type
_entity_poly.pdbx_seq_one_letter_code
_entity_poly.pdbx_strand_id
1 'polypeptide(L)'
;MKMELKAKKKSERKTNMKRLVTRWLSMAMVMAAAVFLLTGCGSTKLSADFDEEKVKTAAQEAIGYMVAGEYEECVGLMSEEMQVAVSAEILASNMETVAGQKGAFQEYKSSSVLGQKNQEGTDYAVAVIVAAFENGNVTFTISYDKDMQMIGFWMK
;
A
#
# COMPACT_ATOMS: atom_id res chain seq x y z
N MET A 1 4.34 64.77 26.89
CA MET A 1 4.73 63.37 27.20
C MET A 1 3.55 62.38 27.33
N LYS A 2 2.39 62.72 27.93
CA LYS A 2 1.25 61.77 28.09
C LYS A 2 0.41 61.49 26.81
N MET A 3 0.45 62.36 25.79
CA MET A 3 -0.32 62.16 24.54
C MET A 3 0.31 61.11 23.60
N GLU A 4 1.63 61.08 23.53
CA GLU A 4 2.40 60.15 22.66
C GLU A 4 2.27 58.70 23.12
N LEU A 5 2.22 58.47 24.44
CA LEU A 5 2.02 57.13 25.03
C LEU A 5 0.63 56.57 24.73
N LYS A 6 -0.41 57.42 24.68
CA LYS A 6 -1.79 56.98 24.38
C LYS A 6 -1.95 56.62 22.90
N ALA A 7 -1.28 57.35 22.00
CA ALA A 7 -1.29 57.06 20.57
C ALA A 7 -0.58 55.75 20.25
N LYS A 8 0.61 55.52 20.84
CA LYS A 8 1.39 54.28 20.65
C LYS A 8 0.63 53.04 21.15
N LYS A 9 0.05 53.11 22.35
CA LYS A 9 -0.70 51.99 22.96
C LYS A 9 -2.01 51.66 22.20
N LYS A 10 -2.64 52.64 21.53
CA LYS A 10 -3.84 52.43 20.71
C LYS A 10 -3.51 51.83 19.33
N SER A 11 -2.37 52.22 18.75
CA SER A 11 -1.83 51.66 17.52
C SER A 11 -1.46 50.17 17.69
N GLU A 12 -0.73 49.84 18.75
CA GLU A 12 -0.30 48.46 19.03
C GLU A 12 -1.48 47.52 19.31
N ARG A 13 -2.52 47.98 20.02
CA ARG A 13 -3.74 47.17 20.24
C ARG A 13 -4.51 46.90 18.95
N LYS A 14 -4.64 47.87 18.05
CA LYS A 14 -5.33 47.67 16.76
C LYS A 14 -4.56 46.69 15.86
N THR A 15 -3.24 46.75 15.87
CA THR A 15 -2.37 45.86 15.09
C THR A 15 -2.40 44.43 15.64
N ASN A 16 -2.38 44.25 16.96
CA ASN A 16 -2.48 42.92 17.58
C ASN A 16 -3.87 42.29 17.43
N MET A 17 -4.96 43.08 17.52
CA MET A 17 -6.32 42.58 17.29
C MET A 17 -6.51 42.11 15.84
N LYS A 18 -6.02 42.89 14.85
CA LYS A 18 -6.08 42.49 13.44
C LYS A 18 -5.27 41.21 13.17
N ARG A 19 -4.05 41.12 13.71
CA ARG A 19 -3.19 39.91 13.57
C ARG A 19 -3.81 38.66 14.21
N LEU A 20 -4.54 38.81 15.31
CA LEU A 20 -5.27 37.71 15.95
C LEU A 20 -6.47 37.27 15.10
N VAL A 21 -7.31 38.19 14.63
CA VAL A 21 -8.48 37.85 13.78
C VAL A 21 -8.05 37.25 12.44
N THR A 22 -6.98 37.75 11.82
CA THR A 22 -6.43 37.17 10.57
C THR A 22 -5.85 35.78 10.79
N ARG A 23 -5.14 35.53 11.91
CA ARG A 23 -4.64 34.17 12.25
C ARG A 23 -5.77 33.16 12.48
N TRP A 24 -6.90 33.59 13.02
CA TRP A 24 -8.04 32.69 13.31
C TRP A 24 -8.83 32.38 12.04
N LEU A 25 -8.92 33.32 11.09
CA LEU A 25 -9.53 33.10 9.78
C LEU A 25 -8.67 32.20 8.88
N SER A 26 -7.34 32.30 8.96
CA SER A 26 -6.41 31.46 8.20
C SER A 26 -6.31 30.02 8.70
N MET A 27 -6.56 29.76 10.00
CA MET A 27 -6.44 28.41 10.57
C MET A 27 -7.67 27.52 10.27
N ALA A 28 -8.83 28.12 10.03
CA ALA A 28 -10.06 27.39 9.67
C ALA A 28 -10.06 26.91 8.20
N MET A 29 -9.38 27.62 7.30
CA MET A 29 -9.38 27.29 5.87
C MET A 29 -8.42 26.14 5.49
N VAL A 30 -7.40 25.88 6.31
CA VAL A 30 -6.45 24.77 6.09
C VAL A 30 -7.05 23.41 6.51
N MET A 31 -7.97 23.37 7.48
CA MET A 31 -8.63 22.12 7.89
C MET A 31 -9.67 21.61 6.88
N ALA A 32 -10.28 22.48 6.06
CA ALA A 32 -11.27 22.07 5.06
C ALA A 32 -10.63 21.46 3.79
N ALA A 33 -9.37 21.77 3.49
CA ALA A 33 -8.65 21.22 2.34
C ALA A 33 -8.08 19.81 2.56
N ALA A 34 -7.94 19.38 3.82
CA ALA A 34 -7.40 18.07 4.17
C ALA A 34 -8.40 16.90 3.98
N VAL A 35 -9.70 17.19 3.77
CA VAL A 35 -10.74 16.16 3.65
C VAL A 35 -10.84 15.58 2.23
N PHE A 36 -10.29 16.25 1.21
CA PHE A 36 -10.36 15.79 -0.18
C PHE A 36 -9.18 14.91 -0.64
N LEU A 37 -8.13 14.76 0.17
CA LEU A 37 -6.96 13.93 -0.19
C LEU A 37 -7.02 12.50 0.38
N LEU A 38 -8.13 12.14 1.02
CA LEU A 38 -8.38 10.83 1.61
C LEU A 38 -9.31 9.95 0.75
N THR A 39 -9.29 10.10 -0.58
CA THR A 39 -9.60 8.96 -1.45
C THR A 39 -8.41 8.01 -1.38
N GLY A 40 -8.23 7.38 -0.21
CA GLY A 40 -7.44 6.16 -0.14
C GLY A 40 -7.97 5.25 -1.24
N CYS A 41 -7.06 4.62 -1.99
CA CYS A 41 -7.39 3.55 -2.91
C CYS A 41 -8.05 2.44 -2.07
N GLY A 42 -9.35 2.57 -1.86
CA GLY A 42 -10.13 1.71 -1.00
C GLY A 42 -10.24 0.40 -1.71
N SER A 43 -9.84 -0.69 -1.06
CA SER A 43 -10.17 -2.03 -1.50
C SER A 43 -11.65 -2.07 -1.86
N THR A 44 -11.94 -2.30 -3.14
CA THR A 44 -13.30 -2.43 -3.65
C THR A 44 -13.73 -3.89 -3.49
N LYS A 45 -15.04 -4.12 -3.59
CA LYS A 45 -15.55 -5.48 -3.74
C LYS A 45 -14.85 -6.16 -4.91
N LEU A 46 -14.49 -7.44 -4.75
CA LEU A 46 -13.91 -8.24 -5.83
C LEU A 46 -14.88 -8.24 -7.03
N SER A 47 -14.35 -7.95 -8.23
CA SER A 47 -15.15 -7.98 -9.46
C SER A 47 -15.67 -9.40 -9.72
N ALA A 48 -16.84 -9.50 -10.37
CA ALA A 48 -17.41 -10.79 -10.77
C ALA A 48 -16.56 -11.54 -11.81
N ASP A 49 -15.60 -10.85 -12.42
CA ASP A 49 -14.62 -11.44 -13.34
C ASP A 49 -13.62 -12.36 -12.60
N PHE A 50 -13.53 -12.28 -11.27
CA PHE A 50 -12.60 -13.05 -10.46
C PHE A 50 -13.30 -14.07 -9.59
N ASP A 51 -12.73 -15.27 -9.55
CA ASP A 51 -13.07 -16.30 -8.57
C ASP A 51 -12.08 -16.21 -7.40
N GLU A 52 -12.61 -15.98 -6.19
CA GLU A 52 -11.81 -15.79 -4.98
C GLU A 52 -10.95 -17.01 -4.63
N GLU A 53 -11.48 -18.23 -4.74
CA GLU A 53 -10.73 -19.45 -4.42
C GLU A 53 -9.67 -19.73 -5.48
N LYS A 54 -9.94 -19.43 -6.75
CA LYS A 54 -8.95 -19.53 -7.83
C LYS A 54 -7.80 -18.55 -7.62
N VAL A 55 -8.09 -17.29 -7.29
CA VAL A 55 -7.08 -16.25 -7.00
C VAL A 55 -6.22 -16.65 -5.79
N LYS A 56 -6.86 -17.12 -4.72
CA LYS A 56 -6.17 -17.61 -3.53
C LYS A 56 -5.26 -18.81 -3.84
N THR A 57 -5.75 -19.78 -4.60
CA THR A 57 -4.98 -20.97 -4.97
C THR A 57 -3.75 -20.60 -5.80
N ALA A 58 -3.92 -19.75 -6.82
CA ALA A 58 -2.81 -19.25 -7.64
C ALA A 58 -1.78 -18.50 -6.78
N ALA A 59 -2.23 -17.70 -5.82
CA ALA A 59 -1.35 -17.00 -4.88
C ALA A 59 -0.57 -17.95 -3.97
N GLN A 60 -1.20 -19.02 -3.47
CA GLN A 60 -0.51 -20.03 -2.67
C GLN A 60 0.48 -20.85 -3.50
N GLU A 61 0.16 -21.13 -4.76
CA GLU A 61 1.06 -21.79 -5.71
C GLU A 61 2.32 -20.95 -5.95
N ALA A 62 2.15 -19.65 -6.27
CA ALA A 62 3.27 -18.72 -6.42
C ALA A 62 4.16 -18.66 -5.17
N ILE A 63 3.56 -18.58 -3.97
CA ILE A 63 4.32 -18.61 -2.71
C ILE A 63 5.02 -19.95 -2.54
N GLY A 64 4.37 -21.06 -2.91
CA GLY A 64 4.94 -22.40 -2.94
C GLY A 64 6.24 -22.46 -3.73
N TYR A 65 6.24 -21.95 -4.95
CA TYR A 65 7.45 -21.85 -5.78
C TYR A 65 8.54 -21.02 -5.10
N MET A 66 8.18 -19.88 -4.50
CA MET A 66 9.12 -19.03 -3.78
C MET A 66 9.78 -19.75 -2.59
N VAL A 67 9.01 -20.45 -1.76
CA VAL A 67 9.56 -21.17 -0.59
C VAL A 67 10.29 -22.46 -0.98
N ALA A 68 9.97 -23.06 -2.13
CA ALA A 68 10.68 -24.21 -2.68
C ALA A 68 11.98 -23.84 -3.42
N GLY A 69 12.21 -22.55 -3.70
CA GLY A 69 13.34 -22.08 -4.50
C GLY A 69 13.15 -22.25 -6.01
N GLU A 70 11.93 -22.52 -6.46
CA GLU A 70 11.54 -22.73 -7.85
C GLU A 70 11.20 -21.39 -8.51
N TYR A 71 12.15 -20.45 -8.50
CA TYR A 71 11.89 -19.05 -8.87
C TYR A 71 11.51 -18.86 -10.34
N GLU A 72 12.02 -19.69 -11.25
CA GLU A 72 11.66 -19.66 -12.68
C GLU A 72 10.16 -19.96 -12.89
N GLU A 73 9.61 -20.92 -12.14
CA GLU A 73 8.17 -21.22 -12.18
C GLU A 73 7.34 -20.04 -11.70
N CYS A 74 7.80 -19.35 -10.64
CA CYS A 74 7.16 -18.12 -10.15
C CYS A 74 7.20 -16.99 -11.18
N VAL A 75 8.33 -16.80 -11.89
CA VAL A 75 8.44 -15.83 -13.00
C VAL A 75 7.49 -16.21 -14.15
N GLY A 76 7.34 -17.49 -14.45
CA GLY A 76 6.41 -17.98 -15.48
C GLY A 76 4.94 -17.62 -15.23
N LEU A 77 4.55 -17.38 -13.97
CA LEU A 77 3.20 -16.93 -13.60
C LEU A 77 2.97 -15.42 -13.81
N MET A 78 4.05 -14.65 -14.03
CA MET A 78 4.00 -13.20 -14.16
C MET A 78 3.52 -12.76 -15.54
N SER A 79 2.92 -11.57 -15.61
CA SER A 79 2.63 -10.92 -16.89
C SER A 79 3.92 -10.64 -17.66
N GLU A 80 3.84 -10.52 -18.99
CA GLU A 80 5.01 -10.25 -19.83
C GLU A 80 5.77 -9.00 -19.37
N GLU A 81 5.05 -7.93 -18.99
CA GLU A 81 5.65 -6.71 -18.46
C GLU A 81 6.44 -6.97 -17.17
N MET A 82 5.89 -7.78 -16.27
CA MET A 82 6.52 -8.08 -15.00
C MET A 82 7.72 -9.03 -15.17
N GLN A 83 7.67 -9.98 -16.11
CA GLN A 83 8.82 -10.84 -16.46
C GLN A 83 10.02 -10.04 -16.99
N VAL A 84 9.78 -8.92 -17.68
CA VAL A 84 10.86 -8.01 -18.12
C VAL A 84 11.54 -7.31 -16.94
N ALA A 85 10.79 -7.04 -15.87
CA ALA A 85 11.27 -6.30 -14.70
C ALA A 85 11.80 -7.19 -13.57
N VAL A 86 11.32 -8.44 -13.48
CA VAL A 86 11.58 -9.35 -12.37
C VAL A 86 12.16 -10.66 -12.89
N SER A 87 13.41 -10.93 -12.53
CA SER A 87 14.10 -12.19 -12.84
C SER A 87 14.05 -13.17 -11.66
N ALA A 88 14.30 -14.43 -11.94
CA ALA A 88 14.47 -15.47 -10.91
C ALA A 88 15.56 -15.12 -9.89
N GLU A 89 16.63 -14.45 -10.32
CA GLU A 89 17.71 -13.98 -9.44
C GLU A 89 17.24 -12.91 -8.44
N ILE A 90 16.38 -11.98 -8.88
CA ILE A 90 15.80 -10.95 -8.01
C ILE A 90 14.89 -11.61 -6.96
N LEU A 91 14.07 -12.57 -7.38
CA LEU A 91 13.21 -13.34 -6.47
C LEU A 91 14.04 -14.13 -5.45
N ALA A 92 15.11 -14.79 -5.91
CA ALA A 92 16.02 -15.54 -5.06
C ALA A 92 16.67 -14.65 -4.00
N SER A 93 17.22 -13.50 -4.40
CA SER A 93 17.87 -12.57 -3.47
C SER A 93 16.91 -12.01 -2.42
N ASN A 94 15.68 -11.69 -2.83
CA ASN A 94 14.64 -11.23 -1.92
C ASN A 94 14.22 -12.35 -0.93
N MET A 95 14.04 -13.58 -1.43
CA MET A 95 13.65 -14.70 -0.59
C MET A 95 14.78 -15.14 0.37
N GLU A 96 16.03 -15.08 -0.06
CA GLU A 96 17.20 -15.31 0.81
C GLU A 96 17.23 -14.31 1.96
N THR A 97 16.95 -13.03 1.67
CA THR A 97 16.85 -11.99 2.70
C THR A 97 15.73 -12.29 3.70
N VAL A 98 14.55 -12.70 3.19
CA VAL A 98 13.41 -13.08 4.03
C VAL A 98 13.75 -14.30 4.88
N ALA A 99 14.30 -15.37 4.29
CA ALA A 99 14.67 -16.60 4.98
C ALA A 99 15.78 -16.36 6.02
N GLY A 100 16.76 -15.50 5.72
CA GLY A 100 17.81 -15.12 6.66
C GLY A 100 17.27 -14.37 7.90
N GLN A 101 16.18 -13.61 7.76
CA GLN A 101 15.57 -12.86 8.86
C GLN A 101 14.47 -13.64 9.58
N LYS A 102 13.68 -14.42 8.84
CA LYS A 102 12.44 -15.05 9.29
C LYS A 102 12.57 -16.57 9.47
N GLY A 103 13.67 -17.17 9.01
CA GLY A 103 13.90 -18.62 9.05
C GLY A 103 13.12 -19.37 7.96
N ALA A 104 12.88 -20.65 8.16
CA ALA A 104 12.15 -21.51 7.22
C ALA A 104 10.63 -21.29 7.29
N PHE A 105 9.95 -21.51 6.16
CA PHE A 105 8.48 -21.55 6.09
C PHE A 105 7.93 -22.69 6.94
N GLN A 106 6.78 -22.46 7.58
CA GLN A 106 6.12 -23.44 8.46
C GLN A 106 4.70 -23.75 7.96
N GLU A 107 3.83 -22.73 7.88
CA GLU A 107 2.42 -22.93 7.52
C GLU A 107 1.77 -21.64 7.00
N TYR A 108 0.66 -21.77 6.27
CA TYR A 108 -0.23 -20.66 5.95
C TYR A 108 -1.16 -20.36 7.13
N LYS A 109 -1.25 -19.09 7.56
CA LYS A 109 -2.06 -18.65 8.70
C LYS A 109 -3.40 -18.08 8.29
N SER A 110 -3.42 -17.24 7.25
CA SER A 110 -4.64 -16.64 6.73
C SER A 110 -4.48 -16.23 5.27
N SER A 111 -5.61 -16.08 4.60
CA SER A 111 -5.72 -15.62 3.22
C SER A 111 -6.96 -14.75 3.06
N SER A 112 -6.85 -13.67 2.32
CA SER A 112 -8.00 -12.86 1.89
C SER A 112 -7.78 -12.36 0.48
N VAL A 113 -8.85 -12.27 -0.31
CA VAL A 113 -8.82 -11.68 -1.65
C VAL A 113 -9.68 -10.43 -1.68
N LEU A 114 -9.16 -9.38 -2.30
CA LEU A 114 -9.84 -8.09 -2.43
C LEU A 114 -9.79 -7.62 -3.89
N GLY A 115 -10.79 -6.86 -4.33
CA GLY A 115 -10.74 -6.18 -5.61
C GLY A 115 -10.07 -4.81 -5.47
N GLN A 116 -9.36 -4.38 -6.51
CA GLN A 116 -8.88 -3.01 -6.66
C GLN A 116 -9.01 -2.55 -8.11
N LYS A 117 -8.86 -1.25 -8.34
CA LYS A 117 -8.85 -0.64 -9.67
C LYS A 117 -7.55 0.11 -9.89
N ASN A 118 -6.97 -0.03 -11.09
CA ASN A 118 -5.81 0.76 -11.47
C ASN A 118 -6.22 2.21 -11.81
N GLN A 119 -5.26 3.05 -12.20
CA GLN A 119 -5.54 4.46 -12.55
C GLN A 119 -6.50 4.62 -13.74
N GLU A 120 -6.60 3.61 -14.59
CA GLU A 120 -7.48 3.58 -15.76
C GLU A 120 -8.87 3.02 -15.44
N GLY A 121 -9.10 2.59 -14.19
CA GLY A 121 -10.36 2.00 -13.73
C GLY A 121 -10.50 0.50 -13.99
N THR A 122 -9.46 -0.16 -14.51
CA THR A 122 -9.42 -1.60 -14.76
C THR A 122 -9.33 -2.36 -13.44
N ASP A 123 -10.25 -3.31 -13.25
CA ASP A 123 -10.29 -4.16 -12.07
C ASP A 123 -9.14 -5.19 -12.06
N TYR A 124 -8.53 -5.36 -10.89
CA TYR A 124 -7.58 -6.42 -10.59
C TYR A 124 -7.87 -7.02 -9.21
N ALA A 125 -7.50 -8.28 -9.02
CA ALA A 125 -7.63 -8.96 -7.73
C ALA A 125 -6.32 -8.87 -6.95
N VAL A 126 -6.42 -8.78 -5.62
CA VAL A 126 -5.27 -8.76 -4.71
C VAL A 126 -5.46 -9.85 -3.66
N ALA A 127 -4.62 -10.88 -3.71
CA ALA A 127 -4.49 -11.87 -2.66
C ALA A 127 -3.51 -11.38 -1.59
N VAL A 128 -3.94 -11.41 -0.33
CA VAL A 128 -3.09 -11.16 0.84
C VAL A 128 -3.01 -12.45 1.64
N ILE A 129 -1.83 -13.04 1.70
CA ILE A 129 -1.57 -14.32 2.37
C ILE A 129 -0.55 -14.09 3.49
N VAL A 130 -0.92 -14.49 4.70
CA VAL A 130 -0.01 -14.48 5.85
C VAL A 130 0.52 -15.88 6.04
N ALA A 131 1.84 -16.03 5.97
CA ALA A 131 2.56 -17.27 6.20
C ALA A 131 3.41 -17.15 7.47
N ALA A 132 3.41 -18.20 8.27
CA ALA A 132 4.31 -18.35 9.41
C ALA A 132 5.65 -18.89 8.94
N PHE A 133 6.71 -18.26 9.45
CA PHE A 133 8.09 -18.70 9.38
C PHE A 133 8.63 -18.83 10.82
N GLU A 134 9.78 -19.46 11.01
CA GLU A 134 10.35 -19.75 12.33
C GLU A 134 10.46 -18.53 13.27
N ASN A 135 10.87 -17.39 12.73
CA ASN A 135 11.16 -16.16 13.47
C ASN A 135 10.12 -15.05 13.22
N GLY A 136 8.92 -15.42 12.76
CA GLY A 136 7.78 -14.51 12.62
C GLY A 136 6.98 -14.75 11.35
N ASN A 137 6.02 -13.87 11.08
CA ASN A 137 5.18 -13.98 9.89
C ASN A 137 5.74 -13.15 8.74
N VAL A 138 5.49 -13.63 7.53
CA VAL A 138 5.67 -12.89 6.27
C VAL A 138 4.29 -12.73 5.64
N THR A 139 3.98 -11.52 5.19
CA THR A 139 2.75 -11.30 4.41
C THR A 139 3.12 -11.13 2.95
N PHE A 140 2.56 -12.00 2.12
CA PHE A 140 2.63 -11.93 0.67
C PHE A 140 1.40 -11.20 0.16
N THR A 141 1.62 -10.22 -0.71
CA THR A 141 0.56 -9.50 -1.43
C THR A 141 0.78 -9.72 -2.92
N ILE A 142 -0.19 -10.33 -3.58
CA ILE A 142 -0.07 -10.75 -4.98
C ILE A 142 -1.27 -10.21 -5.75
N SER A 143 -1.01 -9.50 -6.84
CA SER A 143 -2.02 -8.88 -7.68
C SER A 143 -2.17 -9.63 -9.00
N TYR A 144 -3.41 -9.85 -9.44
CA TYR A 144 -3.75 -10.54 -10.68
C TYR A 144 -4.66 -9.69 -11.56
N ASP A 145 -4.35 -9.65 -12.85
CA ASP A 145 -5.27 -9.13 -13.86
C ASP A 145 -6.37 -10.14 -14.22
N LYS A 146 -7.29 -9.75 -15.11
CA LYS A 146 -8.43 -10.58 -15.51
C LYS A 146 -8.03 -11.86 -16.25
N ASP A 147 -6.83 -11.89 -16.82
CA ASP A 147 -6.28 -13.06 -17.50
C ASP A 147 -5.55 -14.00 -16.53
N MET A 148 -5.62 -13.71 -15.22
CA MET A 148 -4.96 -14.44 -14.14
C MET A 148 -3.43 -14.41 -14.24
N GLN A 149 -2.86 -13.40 -14.90
CA GLN A 149 -1.42 -13.15 -14.88
C GLN A 149 -1.07 -12.34 -13.64
N MET A 150 0.05 -12.68 -13.01
CA MET A 150 0.54 -11.93 -11.86
C MET A 150 1.13 -10.59 -12.32
N ILE A 151 0.51 -9.50 -11.89
CA ILE A 151 0.88 -8.11 -12.23
C ILE A 151 1.53 -7.37 -11.05
N GLY A 152 1.69 -8.04 -9.91
CA GLY A 152 2.38 -7.50 -8.75
C GLY A 152 2.64 -8.57 -7.70
N PHE A 153 3.80 -8.48 -7.06
CA PHE A 153 4.22 -9.40 -6.01
C PHE A 153 5.02 -8.64 -4.96
N TRP A 154 4.59 -8.73 -3.70
CA TRP A 154 5.22 -8.01 -2.59
C TRP A 154 5.30 -8.88 -1.33
N MET A 155 6.35 -8.69 -0.55
CA MET A 155 6.60 -9.40 0.71
C MET A 155 6.92 -8.39 1.82
N LYS A 156 6.32 -8.56 3.00
CA LYS A 156 6.59 -7.75 4.20
C LYS A 156 6.75 -8.60 5.46
#